data_AF-A0A1Q8AH35-F1
#
_entry.id   AF-A0A1Q8AH35-F1
#
_cell.length_a   1.000
_cell.length_b   1.000
_cell.length_c   1.000
_cell.angle_alpha   90.00
_cell.angle_beta   90.00
_cell.angle_gamma   90.00
#
_symmetry.space_group_name_H-M   'P 1'
#
loop_
_entity.id
_entity.type
_entity.pdbx_description
1 polymer ?
#
loop_
_entity_poly.entity_id
_entity_poly.type
_entity_poly.pdbx_seq_one_letter_code
_entity_poly.pdbx_strand_id
1 'polypeptide(L)'
;MPIPSLLLAAALVSTGLPPVHVALAFGSEPTLPPAVAAAAVHEAADIWSRYRVVVDRTMPCASAPDEAIVLTVRAGRSRIPSALDTPTVLGAINFAEDGTPYSILTVFFDLLLQSVGLARLGDVGEDRWPPELRRRAVGRALGRVIAHEIGHYLLGSRGHSSNGLMRAVQPFGELLGQSGAGFLLSRADEQRLARSVVR
;
A
#
# COMPACT_ATOMS: atom_id res chain seq x y z
N MET A 1 2.32 27.94 -59.45
CA MET A 1 2.46 26.85 -58.45
C MET A 1 3.88 26.89 -57.90
N PRO A 2 4.15 26.65 -56.59
CA PRO A 2 3.26 26.16 -55.53
C PRO A 2 3.12 27.10 -54.31
N ILE A 3 2.11 26.82 -53.47
CA ILE A 3 1.85 27.42 -52.16
C ILE A 3 2.68 26.65 -51.12
N PRO A 4 3.39 27.28 -50.18
CA PRO A 4 4.07 26.56 -49.11
C PRO A 4 3.03 26.06 -48.10
N SER A 5 2.81 24.75 -48.07
CA SER A 5 2.05 24.06 -47.03
C SER A 5 2.79 24.20 -45.70
N LEU A 6 2.29 25.08 -44.83
CA LEU A 6 2.68 25.10 -43.43
C LEU A 6 2.07 23.86 -42.76
N LEU A 7 2.89 22.83 -42.56
CA LEU A 7 2.56 21.71 -41.66
C LEU A 7 2.61 22.24 -40.22
N LEU A 8 1.45 22.63 -39.70
CA LEU A 8 1.28 22.92 -38.28
C LEU A 8 1.34 21.57 -37.53
N ALA A 9 2.50 21.23 -37.00
CA ALA A 9 2.64 20.12 -36.07
C ALA A 9 1.91 20.52 -34.77
N ALA A 10 0.68 20.06 -34.60
CA ALA A 10 -0.01 20.13 -33.32
C ALA A 10 0.75 19.24 -32.33
N ALA A 11 1.58 19.85 -31.49
CA ALA A 11 2.08 19.20 -30.29
C ALA A 11 0.87 18.90 -29.40
N LEU A 12 0.43 17.64 -29.37
CA LEU A 12 -0.46 17.17 -28.31
C LEU A 12 0.34 17.25 -27.00
N VAL A 13 0.16 18.36 -26.29
CA VAL A 13 0.46 18.38 -24.85
C VAL A 13 -0.49 17.37 -24.24
N SER A 14 0.04 16.18 -23.92
CA SER A 14 -0.67 15.24 -23.06
C SER A 14 -0.77 15.91 -21.69
N THR A 15 -1.86 16.62 -21.45
CA THR A 15 -2.24 17.08 -20.12
C THR A 15 -2.70 15.87 -19.32
N GLY A 16 -1.77 14.97 -19.01
CA GLY A 16 -2.03 13.88 -18.08
C GLY A 16 -2.37 14.47 -16.72
N LEU A 17 -3.41 13.97 -16.07
CA LEU A 17 -3.73 14.35 -14.70
C LEU A 17 -2.47 14.26 -13.82
N PRO A 18 -2.24 15.24 -12.92
CA PRO A 18 -1.14 15.18 -11.99
C PRO A 18 -1.22 13.88 -11.17
N PRO A 19 -0.08 13.29 -10.80
CA PRO A 19 -0.08 12.09 -9.97
C PRO A 19 -0.73 12.38 -8.62
N VAL A 20 -1.48 11.41 -8.09
CA VAL A 20 -1.97 11.52 -6.70
C VAL A 20 -0.78 11.31 -5.77
N HIS A 21 -0.58 12.24 -4.85
CA HIS A 21 0.48 12.12 -3.84
C HIS A 21 -0.13 11.64 -2.52
N VAL A 22 0.39 10.53 -2.00
CA VAL A 22 0.04 9.96 -0.70
C VAL A 22 1.29 9.99 0.19
N ALA A 23 1.24 10.81 1.23
CA ALA A 23 2.32 10.95 2.19
C ALA A 23 2.01 10.14 3.46
N LEU A 24 2.88 9.18 3.79
CA LEU A 24 2.71 8.31 4.96
C LEU A 24 3.39 8.91 6.19
N ALA A 25 2.58 9.26 7.19
CA ALA A 25 3.04 9.71 8.50
C ALA A 25 3.01 8.55 9.49
N PHE A 26 4.19 8.05 9.90
CA PHE A 26 4.26 6.97 10.89
C PHE A 26 4.10 7.52 12.31
N GLY A 27 3.14 7.00 13.06
CA GLY A 27 2.89 7.40 14.44
C GLY A 27 4.05 7.05 15.38
N SER A 28 4.16 7.80 16.48
CA SER A 28 5.30 7.71 17.40
C SER A 28 5.29 6.50 18.32
N GLU A 29 4.14 5.84 18.56
CA GLU A 29 4.06 4.68 19.46
C GLU A 29 2.93 3.72 19.07
N PRO A 30 3.16 2.38 19.10
CA PRO A 30 4.47 1.72 19.12
C PRO A 30 5.27 2.04 17.85
N THR A 31 6.56 2.34 18.01
CA THR A 31 7.43 2.71 16.87
C THR A 31 7.75 1.49 16.01
N LEU A 32 7.49 1.58 14.71
CA LEU A 32 8.01 0.63 13.72
C LEU A 32 9.52 0.83 13.52
N PRO A 33 10.34 -0.23 13.46
CA PRO A 33 11.77 -0.08 13.20
C PRO A 33 12.02 0.75 11.92
N PRO A 34 12.87 1.79 11.95
CA PRO A 34 12.98 2.74 10.84
C PRO A 34 13.29 2.10 9.48
N ALA A 35 14.15 1.09 9.47
CA ALA A 35 14.52 0.37 8.25
C ALA A 35 13.38 -0.54 7.73
N VAL A 36 12.52 -1.06 8.61
CA VAL A 36 11.31 -1.79 8.20
C VAL A 36 10.28 -0.82 7.63
N ALA A 37 10.07 0.32 8.27
CA ALA A 37 9.18 1.36 7.76
C ALA A 37 9.64 1.88 6.38
N ALA A 38 10.94 2.13 6.20
CA ALA A 38 11.49 2.54 4.91
C ALA A 38 11.27 1.48 3.82
N ALA A 39 11.51 0.20 4.13
CA ALA A 39 11.26 -0.90 3.19
C ALA A 39 9.76 -1.05 2.85
N ALA A 40 8.88 -0.81 3.83
CA ALA A 40 7.43 -0.86 3.62
C ALA A 40 6.93 0.29 2.73
N VAL A 41 7.43 1.51 2.93
CA VAL A 41 7.14 2.65 2.04
C VAL A 41 7.60 2.35 0.63
N HIS A 42 8.81 1.81 0.46
CA HIS A 42 9.34 1.45 -0.86
C HIS A 42 8.47 0.42 -1.57
N GLU A 43 8.09 -0.68 -0.91
CA GLU A 43 7.22 -1.69 -1.53
C GLU A 43 5.82 -1.13 -1.85
N ALA A 44 5.23 -0.31 -0.98
CA ALA A 44 3.95 0.33 -1.25
C ALA A 44 4.04 1.30 -2.46
N ALA A 45 5.12 2.09 -2.53
CA ALA A 45 5.38 2.98 -3.65
C ALA A 45 5.56 2.22 -4.96
N ASP A 46 6.27 1.09 -4.95
CA ASP A 46 6.47 0.26 -6.14
C ASP A 46 5.13 -0.28 -6.69
N ILE A 47 4.22 -0.70 -5.81
CA ILE A 47 2.88 -1.17 -6.19
C ILE A 47 2.06 -0.01 -6.80
N TRP A 48 2.04 1.14 -6.12
CA TRP A 48 1.18 2.28 -6.47
C TRP A 48 1.70 3.12 -7.65
N SER A 49 3.00 3.09 -7.92
CA SER A 49 3.64 3.82 -9.03
C SER A 49 3.03 3.46 -10.40
N ARG A 50 2.54 2.23 -10.55
CA ARG A 50 1.87 1.72 -11.76
C ARG A 50 0.56 2.44 -12.07
N TYR A 51 -0.04 3.05 -11.05
CA TYR A 51 -1.32 3.73 -11.10
C TYR A 51 -1.19 5.25 -10.99
N ARG A 52 0.03 5.79 -11.19
CA ARG A 52 0.35 7.22 -11.03
C ARG A 52 0.02 7.75 -9.64
N VAL A 53 0.12 6.89 -8.63
CA VAL A 53 0.05 7.27 -7.23
C VAL A 53 1.47 7.25 -6.67
N VAL A 54 1.96 8.42 -6.28
CA VAL A 54 3.25 8.57 -5.61
C VAL A 54 3.01 8.33 -4.13
N VAL A 55 3.77 7.40 -3.55
CA VAL A 55 3.75 7.12 -2.11
C VAL A 55 5.11 7.43 -1.55
N ASP A 56 5.16 8.32 -0.56
CA ASP A 56 6.39 8.64 0.15
C ASP A 56 6.16 8.70 1.66
N ARG A 57 7.24 8.98 2.39
CA ARG A 57 7.19 9.18 3.83
C ARG A 57 7.21 10.67 4.12
N THR A 58 6.29 11.12 4.96
CA THR A 58 6.36 12.45 5.58
C THR A 58 6.60 12.34 7.08
N MET A 59 7.06 13.45 7.67
CA MET A 59 7.12 13.58 9.12
C MET A 59 5.73 13.97 9.63
N PRO A 60 5.27 13.42 10.77
CA PRO A 60 3.94 13.76 11.34
C PRO A 60 3.70 15.25 11.58
N CYS A 61 4.77 16.05 11.69
CA CYS A 61 4.72 17.50 11.95
C CYS A 61 5.25 18.35 10.78
N ALA A 62 5.66 17.75 9.66
CA ALA A 62 6.04 18.51 8.47
C ALA A 62 4.78 18.82 7.64
N SER A 63 4.68 20.04 7.12
CA SER A 63 3.71 20.34 6.08
C SER A 63 4.01 19.43 4.90
N ALA A 64 3.11 18.48 4.63
CA ALA A 64 3.12 17.79 3.36
C ALA A 64 2.95 18.84 2.23
N PRO A 65 3.37 18.57 0.99
CA PRO A 65 3.03 19.45 -0.13
C PRO A 65 1.53 19.79 -0.10
N ASP A 66 1.14 21.02 -0.44
CA ASP A 66 -0.23 21.55 -0.26
C ASP A 66 -1.35 20.67 -0.90
N GLU A 67 -1.00 19.71 -1.76
CA GLU A 67 -1.91 18.81 -2.47
C GLU A 67 -1.78 17.32 -2.05
N ALA A 68 -0.91 16.97 -1.10
CA ALA A 68 -0.68 15.57 -0.71
C ALA A 68 -1.72 15.05 0.29
N ILE A 69 -2.25 13.86 0.03
CA ILE A 69 -3.10 13.10 0.96
C ILE A 69 -2.20 12.53 2.06
N VAL A 70 -2.35 13.03 3.29
CA VAL A 70 -1.60 12.52 4.44
C VAL A 70 -2.35 11.37 5.09
N LEU A 71 -1.74 10.18 5.12
CA LEU A 71 -2.26 9.01 5.83
C LEU A 71 -1.37 8.67 7.02
N THR A 72 -1.97 8.56 8.20
CA THR A 72 -1.26 8.21 9.42
C THR A 72 -1.21 6.69 9.57
N VAL A 73 -0.01 6.11 9.59
CA VAL A 73 0.19 4.67 9.84
C VAL A 73 0.45 4.48 11.34
N ARG A 74 -0.41 3.70 12.01
CA ARG A 74 -0.29 3.36 13.43
C ARG A 74 -0.11 1.86 13.60
N ALA A 75 0.84 1.46 14.43
CA ALA A 75 0.92 0.08 14.88
C ALA A 75 -0.18 -0.18 15.93
N GLY A 76 -1.17 -0.97 15.56
CA GLY A 76 -2.21 -1.43 16.47
C GLY A 76 -1.78 -2.68 17.23
N ARG A 77 -2.44 -2.96 18.35
CA ARG A 77 -2.45 -4.29 18.95
C ARG A 77 -3.71 -5.00 18.50
N SER A 78 -3.60 -6.23 18.01
CA SER A 78 -4.80 -7.00 17.74
C SER A 78 -5.48 -7.35 19.06
N ARG A 79 -6.78 -7.09 19.14
CA ARG A 79 -7.64 -7.55 20.25
C ARG A 79 -8.37 -8.85 19.90
N ILE A 80 -8.19 -9.36 18.68
CA ILE A 80 -8.84 -10.58 18.20
C ILE A 80 -7.90 -11.75 18.50
N PRO A 81 -8.30 -12.71 19.36
CA PRO A 81 -7.56 -13.96 19.49
C PRO A 81 -7.52 -14.61 18.11
N SER A 82 -6.33 -14.91 17.60
CA SER A 82 -6.18 -15.66 16.36
C SER A 82 -6.73 -17.06 16.59
N ALA A 83 -7.99 -17.30 16.25
CA ALA A 83 -8.50 -18.65 16.09
C ALA A 83 -7.77 -19.27 14.89
N LEU A 84 -7.41 -20.55 14.99
CA LEU A 84 -6.58 -21.22 13.97
C LEU A 84 -7.24 -21.25 12.58
N ASP A 85 -8.56 -21.03 12.50
CA ASP A 85 -9.35 -21.14 11.27
C ASP A 85 -9.76 -19.80 10.63
N THR A 86 -9.43 -18.65 11.25
CA THR A 86 -9.74 -17.33 10.67
C THR A 86 -8.51 -16.71 9.99
N PRO A 87 -8.67 -16.13 8.78
CA PRO A 87 -7.61 -15.36 8.16
C PRO A 87 -7.12 -14.26 9.10
N THR A 88 -5.80 -14.17 9.29
CA THR A 88 -5.20 -13.15 10.16
C THR A 88 -5.40 -11.77 9.56
N VAL A 89 -6.04 -10.88 10.30
CA VAL A 89 -6.19 -9.46 9.92
C VAL A 89 -4.88 -8.74 10.24
N LEU A 90 -4.20 -8.23 9.22
CA LEU A 90 -2.90 -7.56 9.37
C LEU A 90 -2.97 -6.03 9.24
N GLY A 91 -4.06 -5.52 8.68
CA GLY A 91 -4.32 -4.11 8.48
C GLY A 91 -5.80 -3.78 8.68
N ALA A 92 -6.09 -2.50 8.94
CA ALA A 92 -7.45 -1.98 8.95
C ALA A 92 -7.47 -0.47 8.73
N ILE A 93 -8.55 0.00 8.10
CA ILE A 93 -8.95 1.39 8.01
C ILE A 93 -10.43 1.52 8.39
N ASN A 94 -10.77 2.60 9.08
CA ASN A 94 -12.15 2.89 9.46
C ASN A 94 -12.81 3.83 8.45
N PHE A 95 -14.13 3.80 8.40
CA PHE A 95 -14.94 4.68 7.58
C PHE A 95 -16.02 5.33 8.43
N ALA A 96 -16.31 6.60 8.17
CA ALA A 96 -17.46 7.31 8.73
C ALA A 96 -18.79 6.71 8.22
N GLU A 97 -19.91 7.09 8.85
CA GLU A 97 -21.24 6.57 8.50
C GLU A 97 -21.63 6.85 7.05
N ASP A 98 -21.22 8.00 6.52
CA ASP A 98 -21.40 8.42 5.12
C ASP A 98 -20.55 7.61 4.12
N GLY A 99 -19.63 6.78 4.61
CA GLY A 99 -18.70 6.00 3.81
C GLY A 99 -17.41 6.70 3.43
N THR A 100 -17.10 7.84 4.03
CA THR A 100 -15.81 8.51 3.88
C THR A 100 -14.73 7.75 4.68
N PRO A 101 -13.58 7.37 4.08
CA PRO A 101 -12.49 6.73 4.81
C PRO A 101 -11.77 7.71 5.73
N TYR A 102 -11.42 7.29 6.93
CA TYR A 102 -10.53 8.06 7.81
C TYR A 102 -9.08 7.97 7.33
N SER A 103 -8.29 9.02 7.54
CA SER A 103 -6.87 9.07 7.15
C SER A 103 -5.92 8.33 8.11
N ILE A 104 -6.41 7.29 8.80
CA ILE A 104 -5.63 6.50 9.77
C ILE A 104 -5.64 5.03 9.35
N LEU A 105 -4.47 4.52 9.00
CA LEU A 105 -4.21 3.12 8.68
C LEU A 105 -3.66 2.43 9.93
N THR A 106 -4.34 1.40 10.41
CA THR A 106 -3.86 0.57 11.51
C THR A 106 -3.19 -0.66 10.96
N VAL A 107 -1.95 -0.93 11.36
CA VAL A 107 -1.23 -2.17 11.03
C VAL A 107 -1.01 -2.99 12.29
N PHE A 108 -1.41 -4.26 12.28
CA PHE A 108 -1.22 -5.18 13.40
C PHE A 108 0.16 -5.81 13.31
N PHE A 109 1.18 -5.01 13.63
CA PHE A 109 2.58 -5.34 13.37
C PHE A 109 3.06 -6.57 14.17
N ASP A 110 2.52 -6.77 15.38
CA ASP A 110 2.75 -7.94 16.20
C ASP A 110 2.29 -9.23 15.52
N LEU A 111 1.09 -9.22 14.93
CA LEU A 111 0.58 -10.36 14.16
C LEU A 111 1.41 -10.61 12.90
N LEU A 112 1.82 -9.54 12.21
CA LEU A 112 2.69 -9.65 11.04
C LEU A 112 4.02 -10.31 11.40
N LEU A 113 4.65 -9.90 12.51
CA LEU A 113 5.89 -10.51 13.00
C LEU A 113 5.69 -11.97 13.39
N GLN A 114 4.56 -12.33 14.02
CA GLN A 114 4.22 -13.72 14.32
C GLN A 114 4.10 -14.54 13.04
N SER A 115 3.39 -14.03 12.02
CA SER A 115 3.27 -14.72 10.74
C SER A 115 4.64 -14.91 10.07
N VAL A 116 5.49 -13.88 10.09
CA VAL A 116 6.89 -13.97 9.59
C VAL A 116 7.69 -15.01 10.34
N GLY A 117 7.57 -15.11 11.66
CA GLY A 117 8.25 -16.14 12.46
C GLY A 117 7.84 -17.57 12.10
N LEU A 118 6.67 -17.77 11.47
CA LEU A 118 6.21 -19.08 10.98
C LEU A 118 6.69 -19.37 9.55
N ALA A 119 7.32 -18.41 8.88
CA ALA A 119 7.78 -18.56 7.51
C ALA A 119 8.92 -19.58 7.39
N ARG A 120 8.97 -20.26 6.24
CA ARG A 120 10.09 -21.14 5.87
C ARG A 120 10.54 -20.84 4.45
N LEU A 121 11.86 -20.93 4.23
CA LEU A 121 12.50 -20.94 2.92
C LEU A 121 13.10 -22.34 2.71
N GLY A 122 12.38 -23.19 1.99
CA GLY A 122 12.66 -24.64 2.01
C GLY A 122 12.56 -25.17 3.44
N ASP A 123 13.60 -25.84 3.91
CA ASP A 123 13.67 -26.38 5.28
C ASP A 123 14.18 -25.36 6.31
N VAL A 124 14.52 -24.14 5.89
CA VAL A 124 15.10 -23.09 6.74
C VAL A 124 13.99 -22.23 7.34
N GLY A 125 13.75 -22.38 8.64
CA GLY A 125 12.88 -21.49 9.41
C GLY A 125 13.43 -20.07 9.52
N GLU A 126 12.55 -19.12 9.79
CA GLU A 126 12.86 -17.70 9.91
C GLU A 126 13.95 -17.38 10.93
N ASP A 127 14.00 -18.14 12.03
CA ASP A 127 15.00 -18.05 13.09
C ASP A 127 16.46 -18.13 12.61
N ARG A 128 16.69 -18.75 11.45
CA ARG A 128 18.00 -18.93 10.82
C ARG A 128 18.23 -17.97 9.64
N TRP A 129 17.29 -17.09 9.34
CA TRP A 129 17.46 -16.14 8.23
C TRP A 129 18.52 -15.09 8.56
N PRO A 130 19.34 -14.68 7.58
CA PRO A 130 20.19 -13.51 7.74
C PRO A 130 19.34 -12.29 8.15
N PRO A 131 19.81 -11.44 9.09
CA PRO A 131 19.04 -10.29 9.57
C PRO A 131 18.53 -9.35 8.46
N GLU A 132 19.32 -9.19 7.39
CA GLU A 132 18.94 -8.42 6.20
C GLU A 132 17.74 -9.03 5.47
N LEU A 133 17.75 -10.35 5.28
CA LEU A 133 16.67 -11.07 4.60
C LEU A 133 15.38 -10.96 5.39
N ARG A 134 15.44 -11.20 6.70
CA ARG A 134 14.32 -11.01 7.62
C ARG A 134 13.75 -9.60 7.53
N ARG A 135 14.61 -8.59 7.61
CA ARG A 135 14.16 -7.19 7.54
C ARG A 135 13.45 -6.87 6.23
N ARG A 136 13.99 -7.34 5.09
CA ARG A 136 13.36 -7.16 3.77
C ARG A 136 12.02 -7.88 3.69
N ALA A 137 11.93 -9.10 4.19
CA ALA A 137 10.68 -9.87 4.20
C ALA A 137 9.60 -9.19 5.04
N VAL A 138 9.94 -8.73 6.26
CA VAL A 138 9.02 -7.97 7.12
C VAL A 138 8.60 -6.66 6.46
N GLY A 139 9.56 -5.89 5.92
CA GLY A 139 9.28 -4.63 5.23
C GLY A 139 8.36 -4.82 4.03
N ARG A 140 8.59 -5.85 3.22
CA ARG A 140 7.76 -6.20 2.06
C ARG A 140 6.34 -6.57 2.47
N ALA A 141 6.18 -7.47 3.44
CA ALA A 141 4.86 -7.84 3.94
C ALA A 141 4.10 -6.63 4.48
N LEU A 142 4.78 -5.79 5.27
CA LEU A 142 4.19 -4.58 5.82
C LEU A 142 3.80 -3.58 4.72
N GLY A 143 4.66 -3.39 3.72
CA GLY A 143 4.38 -2.52 2.58
C GLY A 143 3.17 -2.95 1.77
N ARG A 144 2.98 -4.27 1.58
CA ARG A 144 1.79 -4.83 0.91
C ARG A 144 0.51 -4.65 1.70
N VAL A 145 0.58 -4.82 3.02
CA VAL A 145 -0.55 -4.50 3.91
C VAL A 145 -0.88 -3.02 3.81
N ILE A 146 0.11 -2.13 3.93
CA ILE A 146 -0.10 -0.69 3.78
C ILE A 146 -0.68 -0.35 2.40
N ALA A 147 -0.18 -0.96 1.33
CA ALA A 147 -0.69 -0.75 -0.02
C ALA A 147 -2.18 -1.16 -0.14
N HIS A 148 -2.59 -2.25 0.50
CA HIS A 148 -3.99 -2.67 0.58
C HIS A 148 -4.85 -1.62 1.30
N GLU A 149 -4.40 -1.11 2.45
CA GLU A 149 -5.13 -0.09 3.21
C GLU A 149 -5.21 1.26 2.47
N ILE A 150 -4.14 1.65 1.75
CA ILE A 150 -4.17 2.79 0.82
C ILE A 150 -5.25 2.57 -0.24
N GLY A 151 -5.42 1.32 -0.71
CA GLY A 151 -6.45 0.96 -1.68
C GLY A 151 -7.85 1.19 -1.13
N HIS A 152 -8.13 0.78 0.09
CA HIS A 152 -9.41 1.11 0.75
C HIS A 152 -9.67 2.61 0.81
N TYR A 153 -8.65 3.41 1.13
CA TYR A 153 -8.75 4.87 1.17
C TYR A 153 -9.03 5.47 -0.23
N LEU A 154 -8.15 5.22 -1.20
CA LEU A 154 -8.21 5.84 -2.53
C LEU A 154 -9.41 5.36 -3.36
N LEU A 155 -9.86 4.13 -3.17
CA LEU A 155 -11.03 3.57 -3.85
C LEU A 155 -12.34 3.93 -3.14
N GLY A 156 -12.28 4.51 -1.93
CA GLY A 156 -13.45 4.85 -1.12
C GLY A 156 -14.37 3.65 -0.87
N SER A 157 -13.81 2.47 -0.63
CA SER A 157 -14.58 1.23 -0.57
C SER A 157 -14.19 0.35 0.62
N ARG A 158 -15.20 -0.13 1.34
CA ARG A 158 -15.08 -1.20 2.36
C ARG A 158 -14.97 -2.60 1.76
N GLY A 159 -15.27 -2.74 0.47
CA GLY A 159 -15.33 -4.03 -0.19
C GLY A 159 -13.95 -4.55 -0.57
N HIS A 160 -13.82 -5.88 -0.58
CA HIS A 160 -12.67 -6.57 -1.16
C HIS A 160 -12.99 -7.06 -2.56
N SER A 161 -11.96 -7.19 -3.38
CA SER A 161 -12.01 -7.85 -4.69
C SER A 161 -11.75 -9.35 -4.54
N SER A 162 -12.12 -10.15 -5.54
CA SER A 162 -11.81 -11.59 -5.55
C SER A 162 -10.34 -11.87 -5.87
N ASN A 163 -9.62 -10.90 -6.45
CA ASN A 163 -8.22 -11.01 -6.84
C ASN A 163 -7.47 -9.68 -6.68
N GLY A 164 -6.15 -9.75 -6.87
CA GLY A 164 -5.28 -8.58 -6.87
C GLY A 164 -5.01 -8.01 -5.49
N LEU A 165 -4.57 -6.74 -5.46
CA LEU A 165 -4.24 -6.00 -4.25
C LEU A 165 -5.37 -6.02 -3.23
N MET A 166 -6.62 -5.78 -3.68
CA MET A 166 -7.80 -5.65 -2.82
C MET A 166 -8.42 -6.99 -2.41
N ARG A 167 -7.74 -8.12 -2.61
CA ARG A 167 -8.20 -9.43 -2.15
C ARG A 167 -8.16 -9.52 -0.62
N ALA A 168 -9.26 -9.97 -0.01
CA ALA A 168 -9.42 -10.06 1.45
C ALA A 168 -8.39 -10.98 2.12
N VAL A 169 -8.03 -12.08 1.45
CA VAL A 169 -7.08 -13.07 1.95
C VAL A 169 -5.91 -13.15 1.00
N GLN A 170 -4.74 -12.71 1.48
CA GLN A 170 -3.48 -12.82 0.75
C GLN A 170 -2.71 -14.02 1.28
N PRO A 171 -2.35 -15.01 0.42
CA PRO A 171 -1.53 -16.13 0.83
C PRO A 171 -0.21 -15.64 1.42
N PHE A 172 0.19 -16.23 2.53
CA PHE A 172 1.34 -15.73 3.27
C PHE A 172 2.66 -15.80 2.47
N GLY A 173 2.84 -16.85 1.67
CA GLY A 173 3.97 -16.96 0.74
C GLY A 173 3.96 -15.85 -0.33
N GLU A 174 2.78 -15.38 -0.74
CA GLU A 174 2.67 -14.22 -1.64
C GLU A 174 3.03 -12.95 -0.89
N LEU A 175 2.63 -12.73 0.37
CA LEU A 175 3.01 -11.53 1.14
C LEU A 175 4.54 -11.38 1.31
N LEU A 176 5.27 -12.48 1.50
CA LEU A 176 6.72 -12.47 1.66
C LEU A 176 7.50 -12.55 0.34
N GLY A 177 6.88 -13.12 -0.70
CA GLY A 177 7.54 -13.44 -1.95
C GLY A 177 8.02 -12.21 -2.71
N GLN A 178 9.09 -12.35 -3.49
CA GLN A 178 9.67 -11.22 -4.23
C GLN A 178 8.74 -10.67 -5.34
N SER A 179 7.86 -11.51 -5.89
CA SER A 179 6.92 -11.09 -6.92
C SER A 179 5.82 -10.21 -6.33
N GLY A 180 5.57 -9.06 -6.95
CA GLY A 180 4.43 -8.19 -6.68
C GLY A 180 3.22 -8.44 -7.58
N ALA A 181 3.25 -9.45 -8.45
CA ALA A 181 2.22 -9.65 -9.48
C ALA A 181 0.81 -9.90 -8.89
N GLY A 182 0.72 -10.59 -7.74
CA GLY A 182 -0.54 -10.81 -7.02
C GLY A 182 -1.12 -9.54 -6.37
N PHE A 183 -0.35 -8.46 -6.31
CA PHE A 183 -0.69 -7.20 -5.66
C PHE A 183 -0.99 -6.07 -6.67
N LEU A 184 -1.34 -6.42 -7.90
CA LEU A 184 -1.90 -5.49 -8.86
C LEU A 184 -3.38 -5.25 -8.60
N LEU A 185 -3.87 -4.04 -8.86
CA LEU A 185 -5.31 -3.77 -8.88
C LEU A 185 -6.00 -4.65 -9.91
N SER A 186 -7.22 -5.08 -9.59
CA SER A 186 -8.09 -5.67 -10.59
C SER A 186 -8.54 -4.57 -11.57
N ARG A 187 -8.96 -4.97 -12.78
CA ARG A 187 -9.52 -4.01 -13.75
C ARG A 187 -10.70 -3.21 -13.18
N ALA A 188 -11.50 -3.84 -12.30
CA ALA A 188 -12.62 -3.17 -11.65
C ALA A 188 -12.14 -2.10 -10.65
N ASP A 189 -11.04 -2.35 -9.94
CA ASP A 189 -10.46 -1.41 -8.99
C ASP A 189 -9.72 -0.27 -9.70
N GLU A 190 -9.03 -0.54 -10.81
CA GLU A 190 -8.45 0.52 -11.67
C GLU A 190 -9.54 1.50 -12.16
N GLN A 191 -10.70 0.98 -12.57
CA GLN A 191 -11.84 1.80 -12.97
C GLN A 191 -12.43 2.60 -11.80
N ARG A 192 -12.40 2.06 -10.57
CA ARG A 192 -12.83 2.81 -9.38
C ARG A 192 -11.86 3.93 -9.07
N LEU A 193 -10.55 3.64 -9.10
CA LEU A 193 -9.49 4.62 -8.88
C LEU A 193 -9.59 5.80 -9.86
N ALA A 194 -9.79 5.50 -11.15
CA ALA A 194 -9.95 6.52 -12.18
C ALA A 194 -11.16 7.43 -11.94
N ARG A 195 -12.20 6.96 -11.23
CA ARG A 195 -13.37 7.77 -10.87
C ARG A 195 -13.19 8.57 -9.58
N SER A 196 -12.39 8.08 -8.64
CA SER A 196 -12.14 8.75 -7.36
C SER A 196 -11.09 9.85 -7.45
N VAL A 197 -10.10 9.71 -8.34
CA VAL A 197 -9.01 10.69 -8.54
C VAL A 197 -9.41 11.88 -9.44
N VAL A 198 -10.52 11.78 -10.16
CA VAL A 198 -11.02 12.84 -11.07
C VAL A 198 -11.95 13.85 -10.37
N ARG A 199 -12.13 13.74 -9.05
CA ARG A 199 -12.88 14.71 -8.24
C ARG A 199 -11.94 15.64 -7.51
#